data_AF-A0A429HNP6-F1
#
_entry.id   AF-A0A429HNP6-F1
#
_cell.length_a   1.000
_cell.length_b   1.000
_cell.length_c   1.000
_cell.angle_alpha   90.00
_cell.angle_beta   90.00
_cell.angle_gamma   90.00
#
_symmetry.space_group_name_H-M   'P 1'
#
loop_
_entity.id
_entity.type
_entity.pdbx_description
1 polymer ?
#
loop_
_entity_poly.entity_id
_entity_poly.type
_entity_poly.pdbx_seq_one_letter_code
_entity_poly.pdbx_strand_id
1 'polypeptide(L)'
;CYDCIPGGPFTPPACSKCGSAEYYRQGLCAHCHPGSPGFIGSCRDCLAWGVYRQRNWRCWKCRWWFTHYPQGECVSCHREVTIGEQGYCRLCLETARYHQTPGEPLDLDAARTYGQQLFLASMNDSRQPAELHLPMAMSIREALKVINTPPPVPASYQPVLFHIDPDPERLRQRSNEIRLRDITSRTDHFLYARAHET
;
A
#
# COMPACT_ATOMS: atom_id res chain seq x y z
N CYS A 1 16.73 0.30 33.14
CA CYS A 1 17.02 -0.84 32.26
C CYS A 1 17.61 -1.96 33.11
N TYR A 2 17.64 -3.21 32.63
CA TYR A 2 18.26 -4.30 33.40
C TYR A 2 19.78 -4.09 33.61
N ASP A 3 20.42 -3.30 32.74
CA ASP A 3 21.81 -2.84 32.90
C ASP A 3 21.98 -1.69 33.91
N CYS A 4 20.86 -1.09 34.35
CA CYS A 4 20.84 0.12 35.16
C CYS A 4 20.50 -0.17 36.64
N ILE A 5 20.21 -1.44 36.98
CA ILE A 5 19.79 -1.82 38.33
C ILE A 5 21.05 -1.93 39.22
N PRO A 6 21.09 -1.29 40.40
CA PRO A 6 22.20 -1.46 41.34
C PRO A 6 22.40 -2.93 41.70
N GLY A 7 23.63 -3.43 41.62
CA GLY A 7 23.95 -4.86 41.83
C GLY A 7 24.32 -5.63 40.57
N GLY A 8 24.34 -4.98 39.40
CA GLY A 8 24.92 -5.50 38.16
C GLY A 8 23.93 -5.48 36.99
N PRO A 9 24.38 -5.80 35.77
CA PRO A 9 23.45 -6.08 34.70
C PRO A 9 22.76 -7.42 35.01
N PHE A 10 21.45 -7.35 35.24
CA PHE A 10 20.64 -8.54 35.44
C PHE A 10 20.21 -9.08 34.06
N THR A 11 20.12 -10.40 33.89
CA THR A 11 19.55 -10.95 32.67
C THR A 11 18.05 -10.64 32.64
N PRO A 12 17.53 -9.92 31.62
CA PRO A 12 16.11 -9.67 31.53
C PRO A 12 15.33 -10.99 31.27
N PRO A 13 14.08 -11.09 31.73
CA PRO A 13 13.24 -12.24 31.43
C PRO A 13 12.96 -12.31 29.92
N ALA A 14 12.80 -13.52 29.41
CA ALA A 14 12.30 -13.74 28.06
C ALA A 14 10.91 -13.12 27.89
N CYS A 15 10.58 -12.76 26.64
CA CYS A 15 9.28 -12.21 26.29
C CYS A 15 8.16 -13.19 26.70
N SER A 16 7.25 -12.75 27.57
CA SER A 16 6.13 -13.58 28.04
C SER A 16 5.16 -14.00 26.93
N LYS A 17 5.18 -13.32 25.78
CA LYS A 17 4.29 -13.61 24.63
C LYS A 17 4.90 -14.52 23.57
N CYS A 18 6.22 -14.42 23.31
CA CYS A 18 6.86 -15.15 22.21
C CYS A 18 8.17 -15.85 22.59
N GLY A 19 8.62 -15.75 23.84
CA GLY A 19 9.85 -16.39 24.32
C GLY A 19 11.16 -15.74 23.85
N SER A 20 11.11 -14.65 23.07
CA SER A 20 12.32 -13.94 22.61
C SER A 20 13.16 -13.41 23.78
N ALA A 21 14.48 -13.54 23.69
CA ALA A 21 15.43 -12.97 24.64
C ALA A 21 15.60 -11.44 24.50
N GLU A 22 15.09 -10.84 23.42
CA GLU A 22 15.21 -9.41 23.11
C GLU A 22 14.25 -8.56 23.95
N TYR A 23 14.54 -8.39 25.23
CA TYR A 23 13.70 -7.63 26.16
C TYR A 23 13.60 -6.15 25.78
N TYR A 24 12.37 -5.62 25.79
CA TYR A 24 12.11 -4.20 25.59
C TYR A 24 11.57 -3.54 26.88
N ARG A 25 10.37 -3.93 27.32
CA ARG A 25 9.68 -3.34 28.48
C ARG A 25 8.54 -4.26 28.95
N GLN A 26 8.21 -4.23 30.25
CA GLN A 26 7.04 -4.95 30.82
C GLN A 26 7.05 -6.46 30.50
N GLY A 27 8.23 -7.08 30.46
CA GLY A 27 8.39 -8.50 30.14
C GLY A 27 8.10 -8.87 28.68
N LEU A 28 8.10 -7.89 27.76
CA LEU A 28 7.82 -8.10 26.35
C LEU A 28 8.98 -7.63 25.48
N CYS A 29 9.17 -8.29 24.34
CA CYS A 29 10.09 -7.84 23.29
C CYS A 29 9.50 -6.68 22.46
N ALA A 30 10.36 -6.03 21.67
CA ALA A 30 9.96 -4.90 20.81
C ALA A 30 8.86 -5.27 19.80
N HIS A 31 8.82 -6.52 19.32
CA HIS A 31 7.80 -6.97 18.37
C HIS A 31 6.45 -7.29 19.03
N CYS A 32 6.42 -7.54 20.34
CA CYS A 32 5.21 -7.92 21.07
C CYS A 32 4.60 -6.77 21.88
N HIS A 33 5.41 -5.80 22.28
CA HIS A 33 4.98 -4.71 23.15
C HIS A 33 4.24 -3.61 22.36
N PRO A 34 2.94 -3.33 22.60
CA PRO A 34 2.15 -2.41 21.78
C PRO A 34 2.69 -0.97 21.66
N GLY A 35 3.42 -0.52 22.68
CA GLY A 35 4.09 0.78 22.70
C GLY A 35 5.49 0.82 22.07
N SER A 36 6.00 -0.31 21.55
CA SER A 36 7.34 -0.36 20.96
C SER A 36 7.35 0.14 19.51
N PRO A 37 8.43 0.78 19.04
CA PRO A 37 8.61 1.12 17.62
C PRO A 37 8.54 -0.10 16.68
N GLY A 38 8.94 -1.28 17.16
CA GLY A 38 8.94 -2.53 16.39
C GLY A 38 7.61 -3.29 16.39
N PHE A 39 6.59 -2.81 17.12
CA PHE A 39 5.28 -3.47 17.12
C PHE A 39 4.56 -3.21 15.80
N ILE A 40 4.27 -4.30 15.08
CA ILE A 40 3.54 -4.29 13.83
C ILE A 40 2.09 -4.65 14.11
N GLY A 41 1.18 -3.81 13.61
CA GLY A 41 -0.26 -3.98 13.81
C GLY A 41 -1.05 -3.74 12.55
N SER A 42 -2.37 -3.68 12.72
CA SER A 42 -3.33 -3.44 11.65
C SER A 42 -3.69 -1.95 11.55
N CYS A 43 -3.96 -1.51 10.32
CA CYS A 43 -4.38 -0.15 10.02
C CYS A 43 -5.74 0.09 10.66
N ARG A 44 -5.89 1.16 11.44
CA ARG A 44 -7.15 1.45 12.14
C ARG A 44 -8.35 1.67 11.21
N ASP A 45 -8.11 2.27 10.03
CA ASP A 45 -9.20 2.56 9.10
C ASP A 45 -9.51 1.33 8.22
N CYS A 46 -8.51 0.80 7.51
CA CYS A 46 -8.73 -0.24 6.50
C CYS A 46 -8.29 -1.66 6.89
N LEU A 47 -7.88 -1.87 8.15
CA LEU A 47 -7.47 -3.17 8.72
C LEU A 47 -6.24 -3.85 8.09
N ALA A 48 -5.55 -3.18 7.17
CA ALA A 48 -4.32 -3.67 6.56
C ALA A 48 -3.22 -3.95 7.60
N TRP A 49 -2.59 -5.13 7.55
CA TRP A 49 -1.50 -5.47 8.46
C TRP A 49 -0.16 -4.90 7.97
N GLY A 50 0.70 -4.41 8.87
CA GLY A 50 2.02 -3.87 8.50
C GLY A 50 2.19 -2.38 8.80
N VAL A 51 1.43 -1.82 9.74
CA VAL A 51 1.56 -0.43 10.17
C VAL A 51 2.24 -0.33 11.53
N TYR A 52 2.82 0.84 11.81
CA TYR A 52 3.55 1.13 13.03
C TYR A 52 2.89 2.27 13.82
N ARG A 53 3.10 2.29 15.14
CA ARG A 53 2.59 3.31 16.06
C ARG A 53 2.94 4.75 15.64
N GLN A 54 4.14 4.97 15.11
CA GLN A 54 4.62 6.31 14.71
C GLN A 54 3.73 7.00 13.66
N ARG A 55 2.95 6.23 12.89
CA ARG A 55 1.98 6.75 11.91
C ARG A 55 0.55 6.67 12.43
N ASN A 56 0.36 6.67 13.75
CA ASN A 56 -0.93 6.54 14.42
C ASN A 56 -1.72 5.32 13.92
N TRP A 57 -1.04 4.18 13.73
CA TRP A 57 -1.65 2.94 13.24
C TRP A 57 -2.38 3.12 11.90
N ARG A 58 -1.91 4.00 11.01
CA ARG A 58 -2.46 4.19 9.66
C ARG A 58 -1.45 3.84 8.59
N CYS A 59 -1.91 3.13 7.57
CA CYS A 59 -1.13 2.95 6.35
C CYS A 59 -1.05 4.27 5.57
N TRP A 60 -0.10 4.37 4.65
CA TRP A 60 0.15 5.62 3.92
C TRP A 60 -1.10 6.16 3.19
N LYS A 61 -1.83 5.27 2.52
CA LYS A 61 -3.04 5.62 1.77
C LYS A 61 -4.19 6.04 2.70
N CYS A 62 -4.42 5.34 3.81
CA CYS A 62 -5.44 5.75 4.79
C CYS A 62 -5.10 7.06 5.51
N ARG A 63 -3.81 7.35 5.72
CA ARG A 63 -3.38 8.65 6.23
C ARG A 63 -3.73 9.77 5.26
N TRP A 64 -3.50 9.57 3.95
CA TRP A 64 -3.91 10.55 2.94
C TRP A 64 -5.43 10.71 2.88
N TRP A 65 -6.16 9.59 2.82
CA TRP A 65 -7.63 9.56 2.86
C TRP A 65 -8.19 10.34 4.04
N PHE A 66 -7.67 10.10 5.25
CA PHE A 66 -8.11 10.78 6.46
C PHE A 66 -7.96 12.31 6.39
N THR A 67 -6.99 12.82 5.63
CA THR A 67 -6.80 14.26 5.44
C THR A 67 -7.72 14.86 4.36
N HIS A 68 -8.26 14.05 3.45
CA HIS A 68 -8.97 14.54 2.26
C HIS A 68 -10.47 14.22 2.26
N TYR A 69 -10.91 13.30 3.10
CA TYR A 69 -12.28 12.82 3.14
C TYR A 69 -12.86 12.83 4.56
N PRO A 70 -14.20 13.00 4.69
CA PRO A 70 -14.85 13.08 6.00
C PRO A 70 -14.80 11.74 6.75
N GLN A 71 -14.98 11.83 8.08
CA GLN A 71 -15.36 10.67 8.87
C GLN A 71 -16.86 10.41 8.71
N GLY A 72 -17.25 9.15 8.66
CA GLY A 72 -18.65 8.76 8.63
C GLY A 72 -18.82 7.25 8.75
N GLU A 73 -20.05 6.80 8.69
CA GLU A 73 -20.38 5.38 8.71
C GLU A 73 -20.31 4.80 7.29
N CYS A 74 -19.55 3.71 7.13
CA CYS A 74 -19.49 3.01 5.84
C CYS A 74 -20.82 2.34 5.49
N VAL A 75 -21.37 2.62 4.30
CA VAL A 75 -22.64 2.04 3.83
C VAL A 75 -22.63 0.50 3.79
N SER A 76 -21.48 -0.11 3.48
CA SER A 76 -21.37 -1.59 3.36
C SER A 76 -21.12 -2.28 4.70
N CYS A 77 -20.15 -1.79 5.49
CA CYS A 77 -19.66 -2.49 6.69
C CYS A 77 -19.98 -1.80 8.02
N HIS A 78 -20.70 -0.67 7.99
CA HIS A 78 -21.19 0.07 9.16
C HIS A 78 -20.12 0.52 10.16
N ARG A 79 -18.85 0.54 9.76
CA ARG A 79 -17.75 1.05 10.58
C ARG A 79 -17.68 2.56 10.48
N GLU A 80 -17.51 3.23 11.62
CA GLU A 80 -17.12 4.64 11.67
C GLU A 80 -15.64 4.81 11.31
N VAL A 81 -15.38 5.28 10.09
CA VAL A 81 -14.04 5.48 9.53
C VAL A 81 -14.04 6.62 8.51
N THR A 82 -12.90 6.94 7.92
CA THR A 82 -12.89 7.76 6.71
C THR A 82 -13.67 7.08 5.59
N ILE A 83 -14.64 7.77 5.01
CA ILE A 83 -15.45 7.32 3.88
C ILE A 83 -15.11 8.13 2.63
N GLY A 84 -15.04 7.47 1.47
CA GLY A 84 -14.89 8.16 0.18
C GLY A 84 -16.18 8.86 -0.26
N GLU A 85 -16.15 9.50 -1.43
CA GLU A 85 -17.31 10.25 -1.98
C GLU A 85 -18.57 9.40 -2.14
N GLN A 86 -18.40 8.10 -2.40
CA GLN A 86 -19.49 7.14 -2.57
C GLN A 86 -20.06 6.64 -1.22
N GLY A 87 -19.56 7.10 -0.07
CA GLY A 87 -20.03 6.66 1.26
C GLY A 87 -19.42 5.34 1.77
N TYR A 88 -18.43 4.79 1.05
CA TYR A 88 -17.79 3.52 1.42
C TYR A 88 -16.41 3.75 2.02
N CYS A 89 -16.06 2.92 3.01
CA CYS A 89 -14.71 2.89 3.54
C CYS A 89 -13.73 2.29 2.53
N ARG A 90 -12.44 2.60 2.69
CA ARG A 90 -11.41 2.12 1.78
C ARG A 90 -11.36 0.61 1.71
N LEU A 91 -11.53 -0.09 2.83
CA LEU A 91 -11.50 -1.55 2.85
C LEU A 91 -12.57 -2.13 1.92
N CYS A 92 -13.82 -1.66 1.99
CA CYS A 92 -14.88 -2.11 1.10
C CYS A 92 -14.61 -1.77 -0.36
N LEU A 93 -14.07 -0.58 -0.65
CA LEU A 93 -13.71 -0.19 -2.02
C LEU A 93 -12.56 -1.05 -2.60
N GLU A 94 -11.55 -1.39 -1.81
CA GLU A 94 -10.46 -2.26 -2.28
C GLU A 94 -10.97 -3.70 -2.50
N THR A 95 -11.89 -4.20 -1.67
CA THR A 95 -12.55 -5.49 -1.91
C THR A 95 -13.37 -5.45 -3.21
N ALA A 96 -14.16 -4.38 -3.43
CA ALA A 96 -14.91 -4.21 -4.68
C ALA A 96 -13.99 -4.20 -5.91
N ARG A 97 -12.84 -3.53 -5.83
CA ARG A 97 -11.82 -3.52 -6.91
C ARG A 97 -11.20 -4.89 -7.13
N TYR A 98 -10.94 -5.64 -6.06
CA TYR A 98 -10.37 -6.99 -6.16
C TYR A 98 -11.32 -7.94 -6.89
N HIS A 99 -12.63 -7.83 -6.64
CA HIS A 99 -13.66 -8.64 -7.28
C HIS A 99 -14.23 -8.02 -8.56
N GLN A 100 -13.69 -6.89 -9.02
CA GLN A 100 -14.22 -6.21 -10.20
C GLN A 100 -14.04 -7.07 -11.45
N THR A 101 -15.14 -7.24 -12.20
CA THR A 101 -15.06 -7.75 -13.56
C THR A 101 -14.63 -6.61 -14.49
N PRO A 102 -13.56 -6.79 -15.31
CA PRO A 102 -13.13 -5.74 -16.25
C PRO A 102 -14.29 -5.27 -17.14
N GLY A 103 -14.43 -3.96 -17.31
CA GLY A 103 -15.51 -3.34 -18.08
C GLY A 103 -16.81 -3.07 -17.30
N GLU A 104 -16.99 -3.68 -16.13
CA GLU A 104 -18.18 -3.50 -15.28
C GLU A 104 -17.94 -2.48 -14.16
N PRO A 105 -19.00 -1.79 -13.68
CA PRO A 105 -18.89 -0.92 -12.51
C PRO A 105 -18.49 -1.72 -11.25
N LEU A 106 -17.96 -1.02 -10.25
CA LEU A 106 -17.61 -1.65 -8.98
C LEU A 106 -18.86 -2.18 -8.27
N ASP A 107 -18.85 -3.47 -7.92
CA ASP A 107 -19.81 -4.05 -6.99
C ASP A 107 -19.47 -3.60 -5.56
N LEU A 108 -20.17 -2.56 -5.09
CA LEU A 108 -19.93 -1.98 -3.76
C LEU A 108 -20.43 -2.88 -2.61
N ASP A 109 -21.22 -3.89 -2.92
CA ASP A 109 -21.65 -4.93 -1.98
C ASP A 109 -20.71 -6.15 -1.97
N ALA A 110 -19.65 -6.17 -2.79
CA ALA A 110 -18.67 -7.25 -2.85
C ALA A 110 -18.10 -7.60 -1.46
N ALA A 111 -17.90 -6.61 -0.59
CA ALA A 111 -17.42 -6.85 0.78
C ALA A 111 -18.41 -7.62 1.66
N ARG A 112 -19.72 -7.50 1.39
CA ARG A 112 -20.77 -8.28 2.06
C ARG A 112 -20.88 -9.69 1.46
N THR A 113 -20.71 -9.82 0.15
CA THR A 113 -20.83 -11.09 -0.59
C THR A 113 -19.62 -12.01 -0.38
N TYR A 114 -18.42 -11.48 -0.54
CA TYR A 114 -17.17 -12.27 -0.54
C TYR A 114 -16.38 -12.15 0.76
N GLY A 115 -16.81 -11.25 1.66
CA GLY A 115 -16.09 -10.91 2.87
C GLY A 115 -14.91 -9.96 2.62
N GLN A 116 -14.20 -9.61 3.69
CA GLN A 116 -13.06 -8.71 3.64
C GLN A 116 -11.75 -9.49 3.57
N GLN A 117 -10.93 -9.24 2.55
CA GLN A 117 -9.60 -9.83 2.45
C GLN A 117 -8.59 -9.01 3.24
N LEU A 118 -7.75 -9.67 4.05
CA LEU A 118 -6.62 -9.03 4.70
C LEU A 118 -5.59 -8.61 3.64
N PHE A 119 -5.20 -7.34 3.67
CA PHE A 119 -4.15 -6.83 2.80
C PHE A 119 -2.97 -6.29 3.58
N LEU A 120 -1.81 -6.35 2.94
CA LEU A 120 -0.57 -5.85 3.51
C LEU A 120 -0.45 -4.34 3.29
N ALA A 121 -0.21 -3.62 4.36
CA ALA A 121 -0.11 -2.18 4.37
C ALA A 121 1.08 -1.73 3.50
N SER A 122 0.82 -0.77 2.62
CA SER A 122 1.84 -0.16 1.76
C SER A 122 2.46 -1.10 0.71
N MET A 123 1.83 -2.24 0.39
CA MET A 123 2.24 -3.06 -0.77
C MET A 123 1.75 -2.52 -2.11
N ASN A 124 0.77 -1.62 -2.11
CA ASN A 124 0.23 -0.99 -3.33
C ASN A 124 0.77 0.43 -3.51
N ASP A 125 2.00 0.48 -3.99
CA ASP A 125 2.39 1.19 -5.21
C ASP A 125 3.83 0.75 -5.43
N SER A 126 4.09 0.02 -6.51
CA SER A 126 5.31 0.33 -7.24
C SER A 126 5.18 1.82 -7.53
N ARG A 127 5.75 2.68 -6.67
CA ARG A 127 6.19 3.96 -7.15
C ARG A 127 7.16 3.55 -8.25
N GLN A 128 6.69 3.53 -9.50
CA GLN A 128 7.53 4.16 -10.48
C GLN A 128 7.76 5.53 -9.84
N PRO A 129 8.98 5.83 -9.35
CA PRO A 129 9.26 7.20 -8.96
C PRO A 129 8.71 8.01 -10.13
N ALA A 130 7.79 8.94 -9.86
CA ALA A 130 7.36 9.86 -10.90
C ALA A 130 8.65 10.25 -11.59
N GLU A 131 8.80 9.87 -12.87
CA GLU A 131 9.99 10.27 -13.62
C GLU A 131 9.96 11.77 -13.42
N LEU A 132 10.85 12.26 -12.56
CA LEU A 132 11.10 13.67 -12.47
C LEU A 132 11.51 13.92 -13.91
N HIS A 133 10.63 14.59 -14.67
CA HIS A 133 10.97 15.17 -15.96
C HIS A 133 12.00 16.25 -15.66
N LEU A 134 13.17 15.82 -15.19
CA LEU A 134 14.41 16.51 -15.33
C LEU A 134 14.51 16.71 -16.85
N PRO A 135 14.78 17.93 -17.32
CA PRO A 135 15.14 18.10 -18.72
C PRO A 135 16.20 17.06 -19.02
N MET A 136 15.99 16.26 -20.07
CA MET A 136 16.81 15.09 -20.40
C MET A 136 18.28 15.47 -20.17
N ALA A 137 18.90 14.96 -19.10
CA ALA A 137 20.24 15.41 -18.67
C ALA A 137 21.34 14.96 -19.63
N MET A 138 20.93 14.40 -20.77
CA MET A 138 21.70 13.72 -21.78
C MET A 138 21.16 14.12 -23.14
N SER A 139 22.07 14.24 -24.10
CA SER A 139 21.74 14.52 -25.50
C SER A 139 20.93 13.36 -26.11
N ILE A 140 20.19 13.63 -27.20
CA ILE A 140 19.46 12.61 -27.97
C ILE A 140 20.38 11.43 -28.35
N ARG A 141 21.65 11.71 -28.64
CA ARG A 141 22.65 10.71 -29.01
C ARG A 141 23.00 9.77 -27.85
N GLU A 142 22.99 10.27 -26.62
CA GLU A 142 23.23 9.48 -25.41
C GLU A 142 22.00 8.66 -25.03
N ALA A 143 20.79 9.22 -25.16
CA ALA A 143 19.55 8.47 -24.98
C ALA A 143 19.46 7.28 -25.94
N LEU A 144 19.82 7.47 -27.22
CA LEU A 144 19.88 6.39 -28.19
C LEU A 144 20.92 5.31 -27.84
N LYS A 145 22.05 5.68 -27.22
CA LYS A 145 23.03 4.68 -26.74
C LYS A 145 22.45 3.86 -25.58
N VAL A 146 21.74 4.50 -24.64
CA VAL A 146 21.11 3.83 -23.50
C VAL A 146 20.01 2.86 -23.95
N ILE A 147 19.16 3.27 -24.89
CA ILE A 147 18.10 2.43 -25.46
C ILE A 147 18.69 1.21 -26.19
N ASN A 148 19.82 1.39 -26.87
CA ASN A 148 20.48 0.31 -27.61
C ASN A 148 21.40 -0.54 -26.72
N THR A 149 21.66 -0.17 -25.47
CA THR A 149 22.38 -1.04 -24.53
C THR A 149 21.45 -2.15 -24.04
N PRO A 150 21.90 -3.42 -24.07
CA PRO A 150 21.13 -4.52 -23.51
C PRO A 150 20.92 -4.28 -22.00
N PRO A 151 19.73 -4.59 -21.46
CA PRO A 151 19.43 -4.37 -20.06
C PRO A 151 20.41 -5.14 -19.17
N PRO A 152 20.81 -4.60 -18.01
CA PRO A 152 21.70 -5.29 -17.09
C PRO A 152 21.07 -6.62 -16.68
N VAL A 153 21.87 -7.69 -16.69
CA VAL A 153 21.43 -9.00 -16.21
C VAL A 153 21.18 -8.89 -14.70
N PRO A 154 19.95 -9.09 -14.22
CA PRO A 154 19.64 -8.89 -12.80
C PRO A 154 20.37 -9.93 -11.95
N ALA A 155 20.97 -9.48 -10.83
CA ALA A 155 21.67 -10.34 -9.88
C ALA A 155 20.74 -11.35 -9.16
N SER A 156 19.43 -11.09 -9.20
CA SER A 156 18.39 -12.01 -8.76
C SER A 156 17.41 -12.28 -9.91
N TYR A 157 17.28 -13.56 -10.25
CA TYR A 157 16.30 -14.04 -11.21
C TYR A 157 15.06 -14.49 -10.44
N GLN A 158 13.93 -13.80 -10.62
CA GLN A 158 12.64 -14.33 -10.21
C GLN A 158 12.20 -15.32 -11.29
N PRO A 159 12.15 -16.64 -11.02
CA PRO A 159 11.67 -17.58 -12.00
C PRO A 159 10.24 -17.24 -12.39
N VAL A 160 10.00 -17.17 -13.69
CA VAL A 160 8.66 -17.07 -14.24
C VAL A 160 7.95 -18.38 -13.90
N LEU A 161 7.13 -18.36 -12.84
CA LEU A 161 6.37 -19.53 -12.38
C LEU A 161 5.40 -20.02 -13.45
N PHE A 162 4.82 -19.10 -14.22
CA PHE A 162 3.96 -19.39 -15.36
C PHE A 162 4.19 -18.34 -16.46
N HIS A 163 4.54 -18.79 -17.67
CA HIS A 163 4.57 -17.91 -18.84
C HIS A 163 3.16 -17.85 -19.40
N ILE A 164 2.48 -16.72 -19.22
CA ILE A 164 1.16 -16.48 -19.77
C ILE A 164 1.32 -15.29 -20.72
N ASP A 165 1.15 -15.53 -22.02
CA ASP A 165 1.15 -14.44 -22.99
C ASP A 165 -0.02 -13.51 -22.68
N PRO A 166 0.23 -12.20 -22.51
CA PRO A 166 -0.84 -11.27 -22.26
C PRO A 166 -1.74 -11.20 -23.49
N ASP A 167 -3.05 -11.38 -23.29
CA ASP A 167 -4.04 -11.31 -24.37
C ASP A 167 -4.01 -9.90 -25.01
N PRO A 168 -3.65 -9.79 -26.31
CA PRO A 168 -3.45 -8.52 -26.99
C PRO A 168 -4.74 -7.70 -27.12
N GLU A 169 -5.90 -8.36 -27.23
CA GLU A 169 -7.19 -7.65 -27.31
C GLU A 169 -7.62 -7.14 -25.93
N ARG A 170 -7.38 -7.91 -24.86
CA ARG A 170 -7.57 -7.40 -23.49
C ARG A 170 -6.61 -6.26 -23.14
N LEU A 171 -5.38 -6.26 -23.65
CA LEU A 171 -4.46 -5.14 -23.48
C LEU A 171 -4.95 -3.88 -24.18
N ARG A 172 -5.45 -4.01 -25.43
CA ARG A 172 -6.09 -2.90 -26.16
C ARG A 172 -7.32 -2.38 -25.43
N GLN A 173 -8.21 -3.26 -25.01
CA GLN A 173 -9.40 -2.90 -24.23
C GLN A 173 -9.02 -2.19 -22.94
N ARG A 174 -8.07 -2.71 -22.16
CA ARG A 174 -7.56 -2.02 -20.96
C ARG A 174 -6.97 -0.65 -21.27
N SER A 175 -6.19 -0.50 -22.34
CA SER A 175 -5.62 0.80 -22.72
C SER A 175 -6.71 1.82 -23.09
N ASN A 176 -7.82 1.35 -23.65
CA ASN A 176 -8.98 2.18 -23.97
C ASN A 176 -9.85 2.45 -22.74
N GLU A 177 -9.97 1.50 -21.81
CA GLU A 177 -10.65 1.62 -20.53
C GLU A 177 -9.92 2.52 -19.53
N ILE A 178 -8.60 2.77 -19.70
CA ILE A 178 -7.88 3.78 -18.90
C ILE A 178 -8.57 5.15 -19.02
N ARG A 179 -9.21 5.48 -20.15
CA ARG A 179 -10.03 6.70 -20.30
C ARG A 179 -11.32 6.72 -19.49
N LEU A 180 -11.79 5.56 -19.02
CA LEU A 180 -13.07 5.38 -18.31
C LEU A 180 -12.90 5.05 -16.82
N ARG A 181 -11.66 4.99 -16.32
CA ARG A 181 -11.41 4.73 -14.89
C ARG A 181 -11.85 5.91 -14.04
N ASP A 182 -12.75 5.62 -13.11
CA ASP A 182 -13.15 6.50 -12.01
C ASP A 182 -11.88 7.02 -11.28
N ILE A 183 -11.77 8.35 -11.23
CA ILE A 183 -10.52 9.15 -11.12
C ILE A 183 -10.01 9.22 -9.66
N THR A 184 -10.38 8.27 -8.81
CA THR A 184 -10.17 8.35 -7.37
C THR A 184 -8.85 7.74 -6.88
N SER A 185 -8.05 7.13 -7.78
CA SER A 185 -6.73 6.57 -7.45
C SER A 185 -5.56 7.37 -8.02
N ARG A 186 -5.52 8.69 -7.80
CA ARG A 186 -4.32 9.53 -7.54
C ARG A 186 -3.00 9.34 -8.32
N THR A 187 -2.98 8.72 -9.50
CA THR A 187 -1.82 8.76 -10.43
C THR A 187 -2.04 9.70 -11.61
N ASP A 188 -3.27 9.96 -12.04
CA ASP A 188 -3.51 10.67 -13.32
C ASP A 188 -3.95 12.13 -13.19
N HIS A 189 -4.27 12.64 -12.00
CA HIS A 189 -4.67 14.05 -11.84
C HIS A 189 -3.53 15.03 -12.23
N PHE A 190 -2.27 14.59 -12.10
CA PHE A 190 -1.11 15.39 -12.52
C PHE A 190 -0.86 15.38 -14.03
N LEU A 191 -1.37 14.38 -14.77
CA LEU A 191 -1.16 14.27 -16.22
C LEU A 191 -2.12 15.15 -17.02
N TYR A 192 -3.34 15.40 -16.52
CA TYR A 192 -4.37 16.16 -17.25
C TYR A 192 -4.50 17.64 -16.86
N ALA A 193 -4.03 18.06 -15.67
CA ALA A 193 -4.03 19.48 -15.29
C ALA A 193 -3.17 20.36 -16.24
N ARG A 194 -2.18 19.79 -16.93
CA ARG A 194 -1.32 20.48 -17.89
C ARG A 194 -1.85 20.53 -19.33
N ALA A 195 -2.88 19.75 -19.66
CA ALA A 195 -3.46 19.73 -21.01
C ALA A 195 -4.45 20.88 -21.27
N HIS A 196 -4.81 21.63 -20.22
CA HIS A 196 -5.71 22.79 -20.27
C HIS A 196 -4.97 24.14 -20.20
N GLU A 197 -3.63 24.13 -20.17
CA GLU A 197 -2.80 25.35 -20.13
C GLU A 197 -2.17 25.69 -21.50
N THR A 198 -2.71 25.17 -22.60
CA THR A 198 -2.35 25.59 -23.97
C THR A 198 -3.54 26.19 -24.70
#